data_AF-A0A9E2EJM2-F1
#
_entry.id   AF-A0A9E2EJM2-F1
#
_cell.length_a   1.000
_cell.length_b   1.000
_cell.length_c   1.000
_cell.angle_alpha   90.00
_cell.angle_beta   90.00
_cell.angle_gamma   90.00
#
_symmetry.space_group_name_H-M   'P 1'
#
loop_
_entity.id
_entity.type
_entity.pdbx_description
1 polymer ?
#
loop_
_entity_poly.entity_id
_entity_poly.type
_entity_poly.pdbx_seq_one_letter_code
_entity_poly.pdbx_strand_id
1 'polypeptide(L)'
;TVAPGTYTLRLTSGDKVAESECKVLPDPRLGLAAKDYEQQQVMLSQVEDAVRDIHESVNRLRTVKTQLKSRMDLLKQMEGLDELVEKGEQVQKSISEWEKNLIQPDSKTFQDVINFKNQLNSELLIIKNVLDAHDPRPTSGAKIRLAETLQSWVELKADMERIIIEEVGGFNSMYAEKNLPILIIPKKEKTIRP
;
A
#
# COMPACT_ATOMS: atom_id res chain seq x y z
N THR A 1 -3.10 -11.50 -17.76
CA THR A 1 -3.80 -11.96 -18.99
C THR A 1 -5.31 -11.89 -18.76
N VAL A 2 -6.16 -12.19 -19.75
CA VAL A 2 -7.61 -12.28 -19.56
C VAL A 2 -8.09 -13.70 -19.87
N ALA A 3 -9.14 -14.15 -19.19
CA ALA A 3 -9.76 -15.45 -19.46
C ALA A 3 -10.36 -15.50 -20.89
N PRO A 4 -10.55 -16.69 -21.47
CA PRO A 4 -11.35 -16.85 -22.67
C PRO A 4 -12.77 -16.29 -22.48
N GLY A 5 -13.27 -15.54 -23.45
CA GLY A 5 -14.54 -14.83 -23.33
C GLY A 5 -14.78 -13.83 -24.46
N THR A 6 -15.94 -13.18 -24.43
CA THR A 6 -16.25 -12.06 -25.33
C THR A 6 -15.87 -10.75 -24.64
N TYR A 7 -15.14 -9.89 -25.35
CA TYR A 7 -14.66 -8.60 -24.86
C TYR A 7 -15.01 -7.49 -25.83
N THR A 8 -15.14 -6.27 -25.30
CA THR A 8 -15.25 -5.05 -26.10
C THR A 8 -13.90 -4.35 -26.13
N LEU A 9 -13.33 -4.21 -27.32
CA LEU A 9 -12.17 -3.38 -27.59
C LEU A 9 -12.63 -1.94 -27.75
N ARG A 10 -12.07 -1.01 -26.98
CA ARG A 10 -12.37 0.42 -27.05
C ARG A 10 -11.12 1.21 -27.44
N LEU A 11 -11.22 2.04 -28.47
CA LEU A 11 -10.19 3.01 -28.87
C LEU A 11 -10.72 4.43 -28.67
N THR A 12 -10.00 5.23 -27.90
CA THR A 12 -10.33 6.64 -27.64
C THR A 12 -9.25 7.55 -28.23
N SER A 13 -9.67 8.58 -28.98
CA SER A 13 -8.77 9.60 -29.55
C SER A 13 -9.44 10.99 -29.43
N GLY A 14 -8.99 11.77 -28.45
CA GLY A 14 -9.70 12.99 -28.03
C GLY A 14 -11.12 12.66 -27.60
N ASP A 15 -12.11 13.32 -28.20
CA ASP A 15 -13.53 13.09 -27.94
C ASP A 15 -14.14 11.93 -28.75
N LYS A 16 -13.38 11.29 -29.64
CA LYS A 16 -13.87 10.18 -30.46
C LYS A 16 -13.65 8.84 -29.76
N VAL A 17 -14.70 8.02 -29.71
CA VAL A 17 -14.67 6.65 -29.18
C VAL A 17 -15.12 5.69 -30.29
N ALA A 18 -14.35 4.63 -30.53
CA ALA A 18 -14.72 3.52 -31.40
C ALA A 18 -14.67 2.21 -30.61
N GLU A 19 -15.65 1.33 -30.83
CA GLU A 19 -15.77 0.05 -30.14
C GLU A 19 -15.95 -1.10 -31.12
N SER A 20 -15.41 -2.27 -30.78
CA SER A 20 -15.62 -3.52 -31.51
C SER A 20 -15.62 -4.68 -30.54
N GLU A 21 -16.43 -5.70 -30.80
CA GLU A 21 -16.37 -6.95 -30.04
C GLU A 21 -15.26 -7.86 -30.58
N CYS A 22 -14.64 -8.62 -29.68
CA CYS A 22 -13.74 -9.71 -30.02
C CYS A 22 -13.98 -10.89 -29.08
N LYS A 23 -13.65 -12.11 -29.53
CA LYS A 23 -13.73 -13.32 -28.70
C LYS A 23 -12.34 -13.90 -28.49
N VAL A 24 -11.92 -13.99 -27.24
CA VAL A 24 -10.71 -14.69 -26.81
C VAL A 24 -11.07 -16.16 -26.66
N LEU A 25 -10.37 -17.03 -27.40
CA LEU A 25 -10.60 -18.48 -27.38
C LEU A 25 -9.63 -19.16 -26.39
N PRO A 26 -10.05 -20.26 -25.73
CA PRO A 26 -9.14 -21.08 -24.95
C PRO A 26 -8.09 -21.73 -25.84
N ASP A 27 -6.89 -21.98 -25.30
CA ASP A 27 -5.87 -22.74 -26.03
C ASP A 27 -6.34 -24.20 -26.17
N PRO A 28 -6.58 -24.69 -27.40
CA PRO A 28 -7.09 -26.04 -27.62
C PRO A 28 -6.12 -27.13 -27.15
N ARG A 29 -4.84 -26.83 -26.95
CA ARG A 29 -3.81 -27.78 -26.51
C ARG A 29 -3.92 -28.16 -25.03
N LEU A 30 -4.59 -27.33 -24.22
CA LEU A 30 -4.66 -27.54 -22.77
C LEU A 30 -5.90 -28.35 -22.33
N GLY A 31 -6.95 -28.41 -23.15
CA GLY A 31 -8.15 -29.20 -22.86
C GLY A 31 -8.86 -28.80 -21.56
N LEU A 32 -8.85 -27.51 -21.20
CA LEU A 32 -9.30 -27.01 -19.90
C LEU A 32 -10.77 -26.61 -19.89
N ALA A 33 -11.38 -26.65 -18.70
CA ALA A 33 -12.74 -26.17 -18.49
C ALA A 33 -12.75 -24.66 -18.27
N ALA A 34 -13.87 -23.99 -18.60
CA ALA A 34 -14.06 -22.57 -18.31
C ALA A 34 -13.82 -22.23 -16.83
N LYS A 35 -14.21 -23.14 -15.93
CA LYS A 35 -14.03 -23.01 -14.47
C LYS A 35 -12.56 -22.87 -14.03
N ASP A 36 -11.61 -23.45 -14.78
CA ASP A 36 -10.19 -23.33 -14.45
C ASP A 36 -9.70 -21.88 -14.64
N TYR A 37 -10.12 -21.25 -15.73
CA TYR A 37 -9.85 -19.83 -16.01
C TYR A 37 -10.58 -18.90 -15.04
N GLU A 38 -11.83 -19.20 -14.69
CA GLU A 38 -12.57 -18.46 -13.67
C GLU A 38 -11.84 -18.50 -12.31
N GLN A 39 -11.37 -19.68 -11.89
CA GLN A 39 -10.62 -19.83 -10.64
C GLN A 39 -9.32 -19.00 -10.66
N GLN A 40 -8.57 -19.03 -11.76
CA GLN A 40 -7.38 -18.19 -11.93
C GLN A 40 -7.72 -16.71 -11.80
N GLN A 41 -8.78 -16.26 -12.48
CA GLN A 41 -9.21 -14.86 -12.47
C GLN A 41 -9.64 -14.41 -11.07
N VAL A 42 -10.36 -15.25 -10.32
CA VAL A 42 -10.74 -14.96 -8.93
C VAL A 42 -9.47 -14.76 -8.08
N MET A 43 -8.50 -15.65 -8.16
CA MET A 43 -7.27 -15.53 -7.38
C MET A 43 -6.42 -14.32 -7.79
N LEU A 44 -6.31 -14.03 -9.08
CA LEU A 44 -5.62 -12.83 -9.56
C LEU A 44 -6.30 -11.55 -9.06
N SER A 45 -7.63 -11.52 -9.04
CA SER A 45 -8.39 -10.37 -8.53
C SER A 45 -8.16 -10.18 -7.03
N GLN A 46 -8.13 -11.26 -6.24
CA GLN A 46 -7.78 -11.21 -4.82
C GLN A 46 -6.39 -10.61 -4.58
N VAL A 47 -5.40 -11.02 -5.38
CA VAL A 47 -4.04 -10.45 -5.30
C VAL A 47 -4.04 -8.97 -5.66
N GLU A 48 -4.71 -8.59 -6.76
CA GLU A 48 -4.79 -7.21 -7.20
C GLU A 48 -5.44 -6.31 -6.16
N ASP A 49 -6.58 -6.74 -5.61
CA ASP A 49 -7.30 -6.01 -4.58
C ASP A 49 -6.44 -5.83 -3.32
N ALA A 50 -5.73 -6.87 -2.88
CA ALA A 50 -4.83 -6.79 -1.74
C ALA A 50 -3.66 -5.82 -2.00
N VAL A 51 -3.01 -5.89 -3.17
CA VAL A 51 -1.92 -4.96 -3.54
C VAL A 51 -2.42 -3.52 -3.57
N ARG A 52 -3.62 -3.29 -4.14
CA ARG A 52 -4.24 -1.96 -4.18
C ARG A 52 -4.49 -1.42 -2.77
N ASP A 53 -5.12 -2.21 -1.92
CA ASP A 53 -5.44 -1.86 -0.54
C ASP A 53 -4.18 -1.59 0.31
N ILE A 54 -3.10 -2.36 0.11
CA ILE A 54 -1.78 -2.11 0.71
C ILE A 54 -1.25 -0.74 0.28
N HIS A 55 -1.23 -0.45 -1.03
CA HIS A 55 -0.68 0.81 -1.52
C HIS A 55 -1.50 2.02 -1.06
N GLU A 56 -2.82 1.92 -1.06
CA GLU A 56 -3.71 2.97 -0.53
C GLU A 56 -3.45 3.21 0.96
N SER A 57 -3.33 2.14 1.74
CA SER A 57 -3.03 2.18 3.18
C SER A 57 -1.66 2.84 3.47
N VAL A 58 -0.62 2.46 2.72
CA VAL A 58 0.72 3.07 2.82
C VAL A 58 0.67 4.56 2.50
N ASN A 59 -0.02 4.95 1.43
CA ASN A 59 -0.14 6.35 1.03
C ASN A 59 -0.91 7.18 2.07
N ARG A 60 -1.96 6.60 2.67
CA ARG A 60 -2.71 7.22 3.77
C ARG A 60 -1.81 7.52 4.96
N LEU A 61 -1.03 6.55 5.44
CA LEU A 61 -0.13 6.77 6.57
C LEU A 61 1.10 7.63 6.24
N ARG A 62 1.62 7.60 5.02
CA ARG A 62 2.65 8.55 4.56
C ARG A 62 2.14 9.99 4.58
N THR A 63 0.87 10.21 4.24
CA THR A 63 0.23 11.53 4.35
C THR A 63 0.19 12.00 5.80
N VAL A 64 -0.18 11.11 6.75
CA VAL A 64 -0.13 11.40 8.19
C VAL A 64 1.30 11.76 8.64
N LYS A 65 2.31 10.99 8.23
CA LYS A 65 3.72 11.29 8.56
C LYS A 65 4.14 12.68 8.10
N THR A 66 3.78 13.06 6.88
CA THR A 66 4.07 14.39 6.33
C THR A 66 3.43 15.50 7.17
N GLN A 67 2.14 15.37 7.47
CA GLN A 67 1.43 16.34 8.32
C GLN A 67 2.07 16.45 9.70
N LEU A 68 2.37 15.30 10.32
CA LEU A 68 2.98 15.25 11.64
C LEU A 68 4.37 15.88 11.66
N LYS A 69 5.20 15.62 10.64
CA LYS A 69 6.51 16.25 10.49
C LYS A 69 6.40 17.76 10.47
N SER A 70 5.55 18.29 9.58
CA SER A 70 5.35 19.74 9.46
C SER A 70 4.83 20.38 10.75
N ARG A 71 3.99 19.69 11.52
CA ARG A 71 3.53 20.18 12.82
C ARG A 71 4.65 20.16 13.86
N MET A 72 5.37 19.06 13.99
CA MET A 72 6.47 18.95 14.95
C MET A 72 7.57 19.99 14.71
N ASP A 73 7.90 20.29 13.45
CA ASP A 73 8.91 21.31 13.11
C ASP A 73 8.53 22.70 13.66
N LEU A 74 7.23 23.01 13.75
CA LEU A 74 6.71 24.24 14.36
C LEU A 74 6.69 24.15 15.90
N LEU A 75 6.24 23.01 16.44
CA LEU A 75 6.11 22.80 17.88
C LEU A 75 7.48 22.84 18.60
N LYS A 76 8.54 22.35 17.94
CA LYS A 76 9.93 22.41 18.45
C LYS A 76 10.44 23.82 18.72
N GLN A 77 9.80 24.86 18.18
CA GLN A 77 10.18 26.27 18.40
C GLN A 77 9.46 26.91 19.61
N MET A 78 8.54 26.16 20.24
CA MET A 78 7.70 26.60 21.34
C MET A 78 8.14 25.91 22.65
N GLU A 79 8.04 26.63 23.77
CA GLU A 79 8.41 26.10 25.08
C GLU A 79 7.26 25.25 25.67
N GLY A 80 7.60 24.19 26.41
CA GLY A 80 6.62 23.36 27.13
C GLY A 80 5.86 22.33 26.29
N LEU A 81 6.33 22.04 25.08
CA LEU A 81 5.70 21.08 24.14
C LEU A 81 6.56 19.84 23.85
N ASP A 82 7.64 19.62 24.61
CA ASP A 82 8.59 18.51 24.38
C ASP A 82 7.90 17.14 24.37
N GLU A 83 7.00 16.89 25.33
CA GLU A 83 6.21 15.65 25.40
C GLU A 83 5.32 15.43 24.17
N LEU A 84 4.74 16.51 23.61
CA LEU A 84 3.89 16.43 22.42
C LEU A 84 4.74 16.15 21.17
N VAL A 85 5.93 16.73 21.09
CA VAL A 85 6.90 16.46 20.03
C VAL A 85 7.37 15.01 20.10
N GLU A 86 7.74 14.52 21.29
CA GLU A 86 8.14 13.12 21.50
C GLU A 86 7.03 12.15 21.10
N LYS A 87 5.77 12.43 21.48
CA LYS A 87 4.63 11.63 21.03
C LYS A 87 4.50 11.60 19.51
N GLY A 88 4.71 12.74 18.84
CA GLY A 88 4.70 12.78 17.38
C GLY A 88 5.83 11.97 16.75
N GLU A 89 7.03 11.99 17.32
CA GLU A 89 8.16 11.18 16.85
C GLU A 89 7.88 9.68 17.03
N GLN A 90 7.23 9.29 18.14
CA GLN A 90 6.76 7.93 18.36
C GLN A 90 5.77 7.48 17.28
N VAL A 91 4.76 8.29 16.97
CA VAL A 91 3.78 7.98 15.90
C VAL A 91 4.49 7.81 14.55
N GLN A 92 5.45 8.68 14.20
CA GLN A 92 6.22 8.53 12.95
C GLN A 92 7.01 7.21 12.92
N LYS A 93 7.58 6.82 14.05
CA LYS A 93 8.32 5.56 14.18
C LYS A 93 7.38 4.37 14.01
N SER A 94 6.23 4.34 14.69
CA SER A 94 5.23 3.26 14.57
C SER A 94 4.75 3.09 13.12
N ILE A 95 4.44 4.18 12.42
CA ILE A 95 4.06 4.11 10.99
C ILE A 95 5.22 3.55 10.15
N SER A 96 6.46 3.97 10.42
CA SER A 96 7.62 3.52 9.65
C SER A 96 7.94 2.04 9.87
N GLU A 97 7.79 1.54 11.10
CA GLU A 97 7.97 0.13 11.43
C GLU A 97 6.87 -0.73 10.80
N TRP A 98 5.62 -0.28 10.85
CA TRP A 98 4.52 -0.92 10.14
C TRP A 98 4.75 -1.00 8.63
N GLU A 99 5.13 0.12 8.00
CA GLU A 99 5.37 0.19 6.55
C GLU A 99 6.48 -0.77 6.09
N LYS A 100 7.53 -0.94 6.91
CA LYS A 100 8.65 -1.86 6.63
C LYS A 100 8.25 -3.33 6.56
N ASN A 101 7.12 -3.72 7.14
CA ASN A 101 6.59 -5.09 7.02
C ASN A 101 5.84 -5.32 5.70
N LEU A 102 5.47 -4.23 5.01
CA LEU A 102 4.73 -4.27 3.75
C LEU A 102 5.64 -4.06 2.54
N ILE A 103 6.54 -3.07 2.64
CA ILE A 103 7.42 -2.62 1.57
C ILE A 103 8.84 -2.60 2.09
N GLN A 104 9.79 -3.13 1.31
CA GLN A 104 11.21 -3.03 1.61
C GLN A 104 11.74 -1.68 1.12
N PRO A 105 11.96 -0.67 1.99
CA PRO A 105 12.35 0.68 1.56
C PRO A 105 13.73 0.74 0.88
N ASP A 106 14.60 -0.23 1.17
CA ASP A 106 15.96 -0.27 0.66
C ASP A 106 16.08 -0.97 -0.70
N SER A 107 15.04 -1.67 -1.16
CA SER A 107 14.99 -2.32 -2.47
C SER A 107 14.64 -1.31 -3.56
N LYS A 108 15.64 -0.87 -4.32
CA LYS A 108 15.48 0.11 -5.42
C LYS A 108 15.49 -0.56 -6.80
N THR A 109 16.09 -1.73 -6.91
CA THR A 109 16.29 -2.49 -8.15
C THR A 109 15.96 -3.97 -7.96
N PHE A 110 15.77 -4.70 -9.07
CA PHE A 110 15.55 -6.15 -9.01
C PHE A 110 16.76 -6.93 -8.46
N GLN A 111 17.98 -6.38 -8.46
CA GLN A 111 19.15 -7.09 -7.90
C GLN A 111 19.20 -7.01 -6.37
N ASP A 112 18.45 -6.08 -5.77
CA ASP A 112 18.50 -5.82 -4.33
C ASP A 112 17.83 -6.92 -3.48
N VAL A 113 17.10 -7.86 -4.10
CA VAL A 113 16.49 -9.00 -3.39
C VAL A 113 17.53 -9.90 -2.70
N ILE A 114 18.78 -9.86 -3.16
CA ILE A 114 19.89 -10.61 -2.55
C ILE A 114 20.29 -9.98 -1.21
N ASN A 115 20.16 -8.65 -1.09
CA ASN A 115 20.61 -7.90 0.07
C ASN A 115 19.48 -7.61 1.06
N PHE A 116 18.24 -7.47 0.58
CA PHE A 116 17.10 -7.09 1.40
C PHE A 116 15.94 -8.07 1.23
N LYS A 117 15.43 -8.55 2.36
CA LYS A 117 14.32 -9.52 2.39
C LYS A 117 13.07 -8.91 1.75
N ASN A 118 12.40 -9.70 0.90
CA ASN A 118 11.08 -9.38 0.40
C ASN A 118 10.06 -9.21 1.53
N GLN A 119 9.21 -8.22 1.37
CA GLN A 119 8.09 -7.94 2.26
C GLN A 119 6.76 -8.30 1.59
N LEU A 120 5.66 -8.13 2.31
CA LEU A 120 4.35 -8.66 1.89
C LEU A 120 3.93 -8.27 0.47
N ASN A 121 4.20 -7.03 0.06
CA ASN A 121 3.90 -6.57 -1.30
C ASN A 121 4.66 -7.38 -2.37
N SER A 122 5.95 -7.64 -2.16
CA SER A 122 6.75 -8.45 -3.09
C SER A 122 6.24 -9.88 -3.17
N GLU A 123 5.83 -10.47 -2.05
CA GLU A 123 5.25 -11.82 -2.02
C GLU A 123 3.96 -11.90 -2.84
N LEU A 124 3.05 -10.93 -2.70
CA LEU A 124 1.84 -10.85 -3.52
C LEU A 124 2.16 -10.72 -5.01
N LEU A 125 3.15 -9.89 -5.38
CA LEU A 125 3.56 -9.73 -6.79
C LEU A 125 4.21 -11.00 -7.36
N ILE A 126 4.96 -11.75 -6.55
CA ILE A 126 5.49 -13.07 -6.95
C ILE A 126 4.34 -14.05 -7.18
N ILE A 127 3.38 -14.10 -6.26
CA ILE A 127 2.19 -14.95 -6.39
C ILE A 127 1.40 -14.57 -7.65
N LYS A 128 1.21 -13.27 -7.92
CA LYS A 128 0.60 -12.78 -9.16
C LYS A 128 1.31 -13.36 -10.39
N ASN A 129 2.64 -13.32 -10.43
CA ASN A 129 3.41 -13.81 -11.57
C ASN A 129 3.30 -15.33 -11.74
N VAL A 130 3.21 -16.09 -10.65
CA VAL A 130 2.97 -17.54 -10.69
C VAL A 130 1.56 -17.86 -11.17
N LEU A 131 0.56 -17.08 -10.72
CA LEU A 131 -0.84 -17.27 -11.08
C LEU A 131 -1.16 -16.80 -12.50
N ASP A 132 -0.51 -15.76 -13.01
CA ASP A 132 -0.68 -15.19 -14.36
C ASP A 132 0.09 -16.02 -15.41
N ALA A 133 -0.09 -17.34 -15.35
CA ALA A 133 0.50 -18.32 -16.26
C ALA A 133 -0.47 -18.74 -17.36
N HIS A 134 0.08 -19.27 -18.45
CA HIS A 134 -0.69 -19.79 -19.59
C HIS A 134 -1.58 -20.98 -19.21
N ASP A 135 -1.08 -21.87 -18.34
CA ASP A 135 -1.90 -22.89 -17.69
C ASP A 135 -2.57 -22.24 -16.47
N PRO A 136 -3.91 -22.07 -16.47
CA PRO A 136 -4.64 -21.35 -15.43
C PRO A 136 -4.77 -22.15 -14.13
N ARG A 137 -4.40 -23.43 -14.10
CA ARG A 137 -4.58 -24.28 -12.92
C ARG A 137 -3.55 -23.90 -11.85
N PRO A 138 -3.96 -23.29 -10.73
CA PRO A 138 -3.01 -22.88 -9.71
C PRO A 138 -2.49 -24.11 -8.97
N THR A 139 -1.18 -24.12 -8.70
CA THR A 139 -0.57 -25.16 -7.86
C THR A 139 -1.14 -25.08 -6.43
N SER A 140 -1.10 -26.20 -5.70
CA SER A 140 -1.49 -26.22 -4.28
C SER A 140 -0.65 -25.24 -3.45
N GLY A 141 0.65 -25.15 -3.73
CA GLY A 141 1.55 -24.20 -3.08
C GLY A 141 1.15 -22.75 -3.30
N ALA A 142 0.77 -22.36 -4.52
CA ALA A 142 0.30 -21.00 -4.80
C ALA A 142 -1.00 -20.67 -4.05
N LYS A 143 -1.93 -21.64 -3.93
CA LYS A 143 -3.17 -21.48 -3.17
C LYS A 143 -2.92 -21.27 -1.68
N ILE A 144 -2.09 -22.12 -1.07
CA ILE A 144 -1.72 -22.04 0.35
C ILE A 144 -1.00 -20.70 0.61
N ARG A 145 0.00 -20.37 -0.21
CA ARG A 145 0.79 -19.16 -0.02
C ARG A 145 -0.04 -17.89 -0.17
N LEU A 146 -1.00 -17.86 -1.09
CA LEU A 146 -1.94 -16.74 -1.22
C LEU A 146 -2.77 -16.59 0.06
N ALA A 147 -3.35 -17.67 0.57
CA ALA A 147 -4.16 -17.63 1.79
C ALA A 147 -3.37 -17.10 2.99
N GLU A 148 -2.14 -17.59 3.21
CA GLU A 148 -1.25 -17.10 4.27
C GLU A 148 -0.92 -15.61 4.11
N THR A 149 -0.62 -15.18 2.88
CA THR A 149 -0.21 -13.81 2.59
C THR A 149 -1.37 -12.83 2.76
N LEU A 150 -2.59 -13.22 2.37
CA LEU A 150 -3.82 -12.47 2.63
C LEU A 150 -4.13 -12.40 4.13
N GLN A 151 -3.89 -13.48 4.88
CA GLN A 151 -4.06 -13.46 6.33
C GLN A 151 -3.07 -12.51 7.01
N SER A 152 -1.79 -12.52 6.61
CA SER A 152 -0.81 -11.53 7.09
C SER A 152 -1.20 -10.09 6.74
N TRP A 153 -1.84 -9.86 5.59
CA TRP A 153 -2.37 -8.54 5.26
C TRP A 153 -3.46 -8.10 6.23
N VAL A 154 -4.40 -8.98 6.57
CA VAL A 154 -5.48 -8.68 7.53
C VAL A 154 -4.90 -8.25 8.90
N GLU A 155 -3.88 -8.95 9.38
CA GLU A 155 -3.20 -8.63 10.64
C GLU A 155 -2.51 -7.26 10.59
N LEU A 156 -1.72 -7.00 9.54
CA LEU A 156 -1.06 -5.70 9.36
C LEU A 156 -2.05 -4.56 9.15
N LYS A 157 -3.21 -4.83 8.53
CA LYS A 157 -4.28 -3.84 8.39
C LYS A 157 -4.92 -3.51 9.74
N ALA A 158 -5.12 -4.51 10.61
CA ALA A 158 -5.58 -4.28 11.97
C ALA A 158 -4.56 -3.45 12.78
N ASP A 159 -3.26 -3.73 12.63
CA ASP A 159 -2.19 -2.93 13.24
C ASP A 159 -2.19 -1.47 12.76
N MET A 160 -2.44 -1.25 11.46
CA MET A 160 -2.61 0.10 10.92
C MET A 160 -3.75 0.84 11.61
N GLU A 161 -4.93 0.22 11.70
CA GLU A 161 -6.10 0.85 12.31
C GLU A 161 -5.85 1.12 13.80
N ARG A 162 -5.13 0.23 14.51
CA ARG A 162 -4.67 0.48 15.87
C ARG A 162 -3.76 1.72 15.96
N ILE A 163 -2.76 1.85 15.06
CA ILE A 163 -1.89 3.05 15.01
C ILE A 163 -2.71 4.31 14.77
N ILE A 164 -3.73 4.26 13.90
CA ILE A 164 -4.60 5.41 13.62
C ILE A 164 -5.42 5.79 14.85
N ILE A 165 -6.04 4.81 15.52
CA ILE A 165 -6.93 5.08 16.65
C ILE A 165 -6.14 5.49 17.89
N GLU A 166 -5.10 4.75 18.24
CA GLU A 166 -4.38 4.92 19.51
C GLU A 166 -3.27 5.97 19.40
N GLU A 167 -2.36 5.81 18.43
CA GLU A 167 -1.18 6.66 18.35
C GLU A 167 -1.52 8.04 17.76
N VAL A 168 -2.15 8.06 16.58
CA VAL A 168 -2.56 9.32 15.93
C VAL A 168 -3.67 10.00 16.73
N GLY A 169 -4.65 9.24 17.22
CA GLY A 169 -5.70 9.75 18.11
C GLY A 169 -5.12 10.34 19.39
N GLY A 170 -4.18 9.66 20.05
CA GLY A 170 -3.50 10.15 21.24
C GLY A 170 -2.73 11.44 21.01
N PHE A 171 -2.00 11.54 19.89
CA PHE A 171 -1.34 12.80 19.50
C PHE A 171 -2.35 13.94 19.31
N ASN A 172 -3.47 13.68 18.63
CA ASN A 172 -4.51 14.69 18.41
C ASN A 172 -5.14 15.17 19.73
N SER A 173 -5.40 14.26 20.67
CA SER A 173 -5.91 14.62 22.00
C SER A 173 -4.94 15.51 22.76
N MET A 174 -3.66 15.12 22.84
CA MET A 174 -2.62 15.93 23.49
C MET A 174 -2.47 17.30 22.82
N TYR A 175 -2.53 17.35 21.48
CA TYR A 175 -2.46 18.62 20.74
C TYR A 175 -3.63 19.54 21.11
N ALA A 176 -4.85 19.00 21.22
CA ALA A 176 -6.04 19.76 21.59
C ALA A 176 -5.98 20.29 23.04
N GLU A 177 -5.50 19.49 24.00
CA GLU A 177 -5.36 19.88 25.40
C GLU A 177 -4.41 21.07 25.60
N LYS A 178 -3.39 21.20 24.74
CA LYS A 178 -2.45 22.32 24.76
C LYS A 178 -3.05 23.63 24.21
N ASN A 179 -4.30 23.62 23.73
CA ASN A 179 -5.00 24.79 23.17
C ASN A 179 -4.18 25.54 22.12
N LEU A 180 -3.48 24.80 21.26
CA LEU A 180 -2.59 25.37 20.25
C LEU A 180 -3.37 26.00 19.09
N PRO A 181 -2.89 27.11 18.52
CA PRO A 181 -3.52 27.71 17.35
C PRO A 181 -3.34 26.83 16.11
N ILE A 182 -4.37 26.80 15.26
CA ILE A 182 -4.38 26.03 13.99
C ILE A 182 -3.22 26.45 13.07
N LEU A 183 -2.90 27.74 13.08
CA LEU A 183 -1.77 28.33 12.37
C LEU A 183 -0.75 28.85 13.39
N ILE A 184 0.44 28.27 13.38
CA ILE A 184 1.57 28.69 14.21
C ILE A 184 2.43 29.62 13.35
N ILE A 185 2.65 30.85 13.82
CA ILE A 185 3.55 31.80 13.16
C ILE A 185 4.97 31.47 13.61
N PRO A 186 5.88 31.08 12.70
CA PRO A 186 7.27 30.74 13.07
C PRO A 186 7.98 31.94 13.69
N LYS A 187 8.89 31.69 14.63
CA LYS A 187 9.76 32.76 15.15
C LYS A 187 10.63 33.27 14.00
N LYS A 188 10.71 34.59 13.84
CA LYS A 188 11.55 35.24 12.82
C LYS A 188 13.01 34.80 13.03
N GLU A 189 13.62 34.13 12.06
CA GLU A 189 15.03 33.77 12.14
C GLU A 189 15.86 35.03 12.33
N LYS A 190 16.73 35.04 13.35
CA LYS A 190 17.72 36.11 13.51
C LYS A 190 18.72 35.96 12.37
N THR A 191 18.58 36.75 11.31
CA THR A 191 19.63 36.92 10.30
C THR A 191 20.88 37.46 11.01
N ILE A 192 21.85 36.59 11.29
CA ILE A 192 23.20 37.02 11.65
C ILE A 192 23.80 37.54 10.34
N ARG A 193 23.88 38.86 10.21
CA ARG A 193 24.64 39.48 9.12
C ARG A 193 26.13 39.26 9.37
N PRO A 194 26.93 38.96 8.33
CA PRO A 194 28.37 38.74 8.45
C PRO A 194 29.11 39.97 8.98
#